data_AF-A0A813AK10-F1
#
_entry.id   AF-A0A813AK10-F1
#
_cell.length_a   1.000
_cell.length_b   1.000
_cell.length_c   1.000
_cell.angle_alpha   90.00
_cell.angle_beta   90.00
_cell.angle_gamma   90.00
#
_symmetry.space_group_name_H-M   'P 1'
#
loop_
_entity.id
_entity.type
_entity.pdbx_description
1 polymer ?
#
loop_
_entity_poly.entity_id
_entity_poly.type
_entity_poly.pdbx_seq_one_letter_code
_entity_poly.pdbx_strand_id
1 'polypeptide(L)'
;MGDIFGCTRTHICRLLLSTACCVLQGAAWLWGFALSLLSRLCQGEDPEWDPVLFLVKTMYDETPSRVRAVSTAVQTWMAPNAKKYPSEYLSEVDLREYEKLVSTAETGTHAKVLQTRYMVGMLLRHRETGAFGWFRGDVLPELNRISSPFRLRVRHTVTDRYTANRKAEKGLGEADFTPGWVRNHGPCDIHKAASAVKCVLKALEWDVSGVLATGLALSEIGAARKLRQCLAQCFEESLNIDPLPCPNADEAAWHRQCVYDTFLSIDKAATPQARKQNRLRRFVLETFLNSDLVGPAPLTHHCSAYGCCASEQHTRQYFNEQLG
;
A
#
# COMPACT_ATOMS: atom_id res chain seq x y z
N MET A 1 -6.42 -21.67 -16.61
CA MET A 1 -6.44 -22.19 -15.23
C MET A 1 -7.89 -22.55 -14.94
N GLY A 2 -8.20 -23.85 -14.96
CA GLY A 2 -9.59 -24.33 -14.89
C GLY A 2 -10.18 -24.21 -13.50
N ASP A 3 -11.51 -24.09 -13.45
CA ASP A 3 -12.35 -24.27 -12.27
C ASP A 3 -12.06 -25.63 -11.63
N ILE A 4 -11.29 -25.68 -10.55
CA ILE A 4 -10.93 -26.96 -9.92
C ILE A 4 -12.11 -27.55 -9.12
N PHE A 5 -13.18 -26.79 -8.85
CA PHE A 5 -14.35 -27.27 -8.09
C PHE A 5 -15.70 -26.66 -8.52
N GLY A 6 -15.81 -26.11 -9.74
CA GLY A 6 -17.01 -25.39 -10.17
C GLY A 6 -17.33 -24.14 -9.33
N CYS A 7 -16.33 -23.61 -8.63
CA CYS A 7 -16.45 -22.47 -7.74
C CYS A 7 -15.46 -21.39 -8.16
N THR A 8 -16.00 -20.26 -8.63
CA THR A 8 -15.16 -19.13 -9.03
C THR A 8 -14.35 -18.61 -7.83
N ARG A 9 -13.12 -18.15 -8.09
CA ARG A 9 -12.26 -17.50 -7.08
C ARG A 9 -12.99 -16.38 -6.33
N THR A 10 -13.82 -15.61 -7.03
CA THR A 10 -14.63 -14.53 -6.45
C THR A 10 -15.63 -15.04 -5.40
N HIS A 11 -16.26 -16.19 -5.66
CA HIS A 11 -17.20 -16.82 -4.72
C HIS A 11 -16.48 -17.27 -3.44
N ILE A 12 -15.33 -17.93 -3.57
CA ILE A 12 -14.50 -18.35 -2.43
C ILE A 12 -14.06 -17.14 -1.60
N CYS A 13 -13.58 -16.07 -2.26
CA CYS A 13 -13.19 -14.83 -1.55
C CYS A 13 -14.36 -14.23 -0.76
N ARG A 14 -15.58 -14.22 -1.33
CA ARG A 14 -16.78 -13.69 -0.64
C ARG A 14 -17.16 -14.55 0.56
N LEU A 15 -17.15 -15.88 0.41
CA LEU A 15 -17.41 -16.81 1.51
C LEU A 15 -16.42 -16.61 2.66
N LEU A 16 -15.12 -16.56 2.36
CA LEU A 16 -14.09 -16.32 3.37
C LEU A 16 -14.28 -14.98 4.09
N LEU A 17 -14.64 -13.92 3.36
CA LEU A 17 -14.95 -12.62 3.95
C LEU A 17 -16.18 -12.69 4.86
N SER A 18 -17.25 -13.35 4.43
CA SER A 18 -18.46 -13.54 5.25
C SER A 18 -18.18 -14.34 6.51
N THR A 19 -17.44 -15.45 6.42
CA THR A 19 -17.01 -16.24 7.58
C THR A 19 -16.16 -15.40 8.53
N ALA A 20 -15.20 -14.64 8.02
CA ALA A 20 -14.38 -13.74 8.84
C ALA A 20 -15.24 -12.69 9.57
N CYS A 21 -16.23 -12.09 8.89
CA CYS A 21 -17.18 -11.17 9.51
C CYS A 21 -18.00 -11.84 10.62
N CYS A 22 -18.51 -13.06 10.40
CA CYS A 22 -19.26 -13.81 11.43
C CYS A 22 -18.40 -14.13 12.65
N VAL A 23 -17.13 -14.53 12.45
CA VAL A 23 -16.19 -14.79 13.55
C VAL A 23 -15.91 -13.51 14.34
N LEU A 24 -15.70 -12.38 13.66
CA LEU A 24 -15.48 -11.09 14.32
C LEU A 24 -16.71 -10.64 15.12
N GLN A 25 -17.92 -10.80 14.58
CA GLN A 25 -19.15 -10.51 15.31
C GLN A 25 -19.32 -11.45 16.51
N GLY A 26 -19.10 -12.75 16.34
CA GLY A 26 -19.17 -13.73 17.43
C GLY A 26 -18.19 -13.41 18.56
N ALA A 27 -16.97 -12.99 18.22
CA ALA A 27 -15.98 -12.54 19.21
C ALA A 27 -16.49 -11.31 19.99
N ALA A 28 -17.15 -10.36 19.34
CA ALA A 28 -17.74 -9.20 20.01
C ALA A 28 -18.86 -9.60 21.00
N TRP A 29 -19.70 -10.59 20.66
CA TRP A 29 -20.71 -11.14 21.56
C TRP A 29 -20.10 -11.84 22.78
N LEU A 30 -19.05 -12.65 22.56
CA LEU A 30 -18.32 -13.31 23.65
C LEU A 30 -17.71 -12.29 24.61
N TRP A 31 -17.13 -11.22 24.08
CA TRP A 31 -16.66 -10.09 24.90
C TRP A 31 -17.82 -9.44 25.65
N GLY A 32 -18.93 -9.10 24.99
CA GLY A 32 -20.10 -8.52 25.65
C GLY A 32 -20.63 -9.38 26.80
N PHE A 33 -20.68 -10.70 26.62
CA PHE A 33 -21.09 -11.65 27.65
C PHE A 33 -20.09 -11.69 28.83
N ALA A 34 -18.78 -11.81 28.55
CA ALA A 34 -17.74 -11.78 29.58
C ALA A 34 -17.80 -10.49 30.41
N LEU A 35 -18.04 -9.35 29.76
CA LEU A 35 -18.16 -8.06 30.42
C LEU A 35 -19.44 -7.94 31.25
N SER A 36 -20.54 -8.52 30.77
CA SER A 36 -21.77 -8.59 31.55
C SER A 36 -21.58 -9.44 32.81
N LEU A 37 -20.81 -10.52 32.73
CA LEU A 37 -20.45 -11.32 33.91
C LEU A 37 -19.57 -10.52 34.87
N LEU A 38 -18.54 -9.83 34.37
CA LEU A 38 -17.68 -8.96 35.19
C LEU A 38 -18.49 -7.83 35.87
N SER A 39 -19.43 -7.23 35.16
CA SER A 39 -20.33 -6.20 35.72
C SER A 39 -21.15 -6.76 36.87
N ARG A 40 -21.68 -7.99 36.73
CA ARG A 40 -22.43 -8.66 37.81
C ARG A 40 -21.54 -8.98 39.01
N LEU A 41 -20.31 -9.42 38.78
CA LEU A 41 -19.33 -9.68 39.86
C LEU A 41 -18.95 -8.40 40.63
N CYS A 42 -18.98 -7.24 39.97
CA CYS A 42 -18.63 -5.96 40.59
C CYS A 42 -19.82 -5.18 41.19
N GLN A 43 -21.04 -5.41 40.70
CA GLN A 43 -22.23 -4.61 41.03
C GLN A 43 -23.39 -5.42 41.64
N GLY A 44 -23.20 -6.72 41.92
CA GLY A 44 -24.21 -7.55 42.59
C GLY A 44 -24.55 -7.06 44.01
N GLU A 45 -25.57 -7.67 44.62
CA GLU A 45 -25.97 -7.39 46.02
C GLU A 45 -24.83 -7.70 47.01
N ASP A 46 -24.05 -8.75 46.72
CA ASP A 46 -22.81 -9.09 47.43
C ASP A 46 -21.65 -9.21 46.43
N PRO A 47 -21.00 -8.09 46.08
CA PRO A 47 -19.97 -8.08 45.05
C PRO A 47 -18.66 -8.63 45.61
N GLU A 48 -18.28 -9.83 45.15
CA GLU A 48 -17.02 -10.51 45.50
C GLU A 48 -15.78 -9.69 45.07
N TRP A 49 -15.90 -8.92 43.98
CA TRP A 49 -14.80 -8.15 43.39
C TRP A 49 -15.05 -6.64 43.45
N ASP A 50 -14.02 -5.89 43.83
CA ASP A 50 -13.98 -4.43 43.85
C ASP A 50 -13.29 -3.88 42.59
N PRO A 51 -13.98 -3.09 41.75
CA PRO A 51 -13.43 -2.53 40.51
C PRO A 51 -12.50 -1.34 40.78
N VAL A 52 -11.19 -1.57 40.69
CA VAL A 52 -10.17 -0.59 41.08
C VAL A 52 -9.82 0.36 39.93
N LEU A 53 -9.37 -0.19 38.80
CA LEU A 53 -8.87 0.57 37.64
C LEU A 53 -9.44 0.03 36.33
N PHE A 54 -9.97 0.93 35.52
CA PHE A 54 -10.29 0.70 34.12
C PHE A 54 -9.31 1.43 33.23
N LEU A 55 -8.62 0.71 32.35
CA LEU A 55 -7.61 1.24 31.46
C LEU A 55 -8.05 1.04 30.01
N VAL A 56 -8.12 2.11 29.24
CA VAL A 56 -8.20 2.03 27.76
C VAL A 56 -6.88 2.48 27.19
N LYS A 57 -6.16 1.54 26.60
CA LYS A 57 -4.93 1.82 25.86
C LYS A 57 -5.24 2.01 24.39
N THR A 58 -4.95 3.20 23.86
CA THR A 58 -5.08 3.54 22.45
C THR A 58 -3.70 3.55 21.82
N MET A 59 -3.51 2.79 20.74
CA MET A 59 -2.28 2.75 19.96
C MET A 59 -2.62 3.12 18.51
N TYR A 60 -1.87 4.05 17.96
CA TYR A 60 -1.99 4.44 16.55
C TYR A 60 -0.97 3.67 15.72
N ASP A 61 -1.43 2.95 14.71
CA ASP A 61 -0.58 2.46 13.63
C ASP A 61 -0.37 3.60 12.64
N GLU A 62 0.90 3.92 12.43
CA GLU A 62 1.35 5.07 11.67
C GLU A 62 1.40 4.80 10.18
N THR A 63 1.08 3.59 9.72
CA THR A 63 0.99 3.29 8.29
C THR A 63 -0.24 4.01 7.73
N PRO A 64 -0.09 5.21 7.11
CA PRO A 64 -1.25 5.99 6.75
C PRO A 64 -1.96 5.27 5.60
N SER A 65 -3.14 4.74 5.87
CA SER A 65 -4.03 4.35 4.79
C SER A 65 -4.49 5.65 4.12
N ARG A 66 -3.96 5.92 2.92
CA ARG A 66 -4.39 7.06 2.11
C ARG A 66 -5.75 6.72 1.53
N VAL A 67 -6.80 7.20 2.17
CA VAL A 67 -8.14 7.13 1.60
C VAL A 67 -8.34 8.42 0.80
N ARG A 68 -8.79 8.29 -0.46
CA ARG A 68 -9.24 9.47 -1.22
C ARG A 68 -10.51 9.94 -0.53
N ALA A 69 -10.45 11.08 0.15
CA ALA A 69 -11.64 11.72 0.64
C ALA A 69 -12.20 12.55 -0.51
N VAL A 70 -13.43 12.26 -0.91
CA VAL A 70 -14.17 13.15 -1.81
C VAL A 70 -14.53 14.37 -0.98
N SER A 71 -13.77 15.44 -1.17
CA SER A 71 -13.93 16.69 -0.44
C SER A 71 -15.11 17.46 -1.00
N THR A 72 -16.30 17.18 -0.51
CA THR A 72 -17.48 18.00 -0.85
C THR A 72 -18.06 18.74 0.36
N ALA A 73 -17.62 18.46 1.59
CA ALA A 73 -18.08 19.22 2.78
C ALA A 73 -17.13 19.25 4.00
N VAL A 74 -16.02 18.52 4.01
CA VAL A 74 -15.25 18.29 5.25
C VAL A 74 -14.31 19.45 5.61
N GLN A 75 -14.00 20.36 4.69
CA GLN A 75 -13.19 21.54 5.01
C GLN A 75 -13.87 22.47 6.04
N THR A 76 -15.19 22.45 6.16
CA THR A 76 -15.91 23.28 7.13
C THR A 76 -15.80 22.77 8.56
N TRP A 77 -15.43 21.49 8.78
CA TRP A 77 -15.41 20.90 10.14
C TRP A 77 -14.03 20.96 10.81
N MET A 78 -12.96 21.17 10.04
CA MET A 78 -11.58 21.24 10.56
C MET A 78 -10.98 22.64 10.58
N ALA A 79 -11.72 23.65 10.12
CA ALA A 79 -11.33 25.05 10.28
C ALA A 79 -11.65 25.52 11.71
N PRO A 80 -10.67 26.01 12.50
CA PRO A 80 -10.90 26.44 13.89
C PRO A 80 -11.86 27.65 14.05
N ASN A 81 -12.39 28.20 12.95
CA ASN A 81 -13.30 29.35 12.93
C ASN A 81 -14.63 29.09 12.19
N ALA A 82 -15.01 27.84 11.92
CA ALA A 82 -16.29 27.57 11.27
C ALA A 82 -17.46 27.93 12.20
N LYS A 83 -18.23 28.95 11.81
CA LYS A 83 -19.48 29.35 12.47
C LYS A 83 -20.39 28.13 12.60
N LYS A 84 -20.87 27.85 13.81
CA LYS A 84 -21.85 26.79 14.10
C LYS A 84 -23.07 26.98 13.19
N TYR A 85 -23.27 26.08 12.23
CA TYR A 85 -24.56 25.97 11.54
C TYR A 85 -25.48 25.06 12.37
N PRO A 86 -26.77 25.41 12.54
CA PRO A 86 -27.73 24.60 13.30
C PRO A 86 -27.92 23.23 12.65
N SER A 87 -27.95 22.16 13.46
CA SER A 87 -27.94 20.76 13.02
C SER A 87 -29.28 20.24 12.47
N GLU A 88 -30.16 21.10 11.99
CA GLU A 88 -31.55 20.72 11.63
C GLU A 88 -31.76 20.42 10.13
N TYR A 89 -30.72 20.53 9.28
CA TYR A 89 -30.85 20.36 7.82
C TYR A 89 -30.01 19.21 7.24
N LEU A 90 -30.06 18.01 7.83
CA LEU A 90 -29.37 16.83 7.28
C LEU A 90 -30.29 15.64 6.97
N SER A 91 -31.61 15.82 6.87
CA SER A 91 -32.52 14.70 6.66
C SER A 91 -32.76 14.30 5.19
N GLU A 92 -32.45 15.14 4.19
CA GLU A 92 -32.75 14.79 2.78
C GLU A 92 -31.73 15.38 1.80
N VAL A 93 -30.47 14.96 1.90
CA VAL A 93 -29.53 15.19 0.79
C VAL A 93 -29.78 14.11 -0.25
N ASP A 94 -30.37 14.51 -1.38
CA ASP A 94 -30.65 13.68 -2.54
C ASP A 94 -29.35 13.00 -3.02
N LEU A 95 -29.35 11.66 -3.01
CA LEU A 95 -28.21 10.83 -3.43
C LEU A 95 -27.73 11.18 -4.86
N ARG A 96 -28.62 11.74 -5.70
CA ARG A 96 -28.27 12.21 -7.05
C ARG A 96 -27.45 13.50 -7.07
N GLU A 97 -27.67 14.41 -6.11
CA GLU A 97 -26.80 15.58 -5.95
C GLU A 97 -25.44 15.16 -5.38
N TYR A 98 -25.41 14.15 -4.49
CA TYR A 98 -24.16 13.58 -3.99
C TYR A 98 -23.29 13.01 -5.12
N GLU A 99 -23.88 12.25 -6.06
CA GLU A 99 -23.15 11.72 -7.23
C GLU A 99 -22.61 12.83 -8.14
N LYS A 100 -23.37 13.90 -8.37
CA LYS A 100 -22.90 15.05 -9.16
C LYS A 100 -21.75 15.80 -8.48
N LEU A 101 -21.82 15.97 -7.16
CA LEU A 101 -20.76 16.59 -6.35
C LEU A 101 -19.49 15.72 -6.31
N VAL A 102 -19.63 14.40 -6.26
CA VAL A 102 -18.50 13.45 -6.34
C VAL A 102 -17.82 13.50 -7.71
N SER A 103 -18.58 13.70 -8.79
CA SER A 103 -18.06 13.72 -10.17
C SER A 103 -17.24 14.97 -10.52
N THR A 104 -17.40 16.08 -9.79
CA THR A 104 -16.75 17.37 -10.08
C THR A 104 -15.57 17.71 -9.15
N ALA A 105 -15.32 16.91 -8.12
CA ALA A 105 -14.23 17.12 -7.17
C ALA A 105 -12.88 16.59 -7.70
N GLU A 106 -12.29 17.27 -8.68
CA GLU A 106 -11.00 16.92 -9.30
C GLU A 106 -9.78 17.09 -8.36
N THR A 107 -9.95 17.67 -7.16
CA THR A 107 -8.89 17.80 -6.15
C THR A 107 -9.18 16.92 -4.94
N GLY A 108 -9.10 15.61 -5.14
CA GLY A 108 -9.23 14.65 -4.05
C GLY A 108 -8.17 14.89 -2.96
N THR A 109 -8.59 15.43 -1.82
CA THR A 109 -7.72 15.52 -0.65
C THR A 109 -7.57 14.13 -0.06
N HIS A 110 -6.32 13.71 0.16
CA HIS A 110 -6.05 12.44 0.83
C HIS A 110 -6.31 12.61 2.33
N ALA A 111 -7.32 11.92 2.86
CA ALA A 111 -7.45 11.75 4.30
C ALA A 111 -6.48 10.66 4.75
N LYS A 112 -5.69 10.98 5.78
CA LYS A 112 -4.91 9.96 6.50
C LYS A 112 -5.84 9.32 7.51
N VAL A 113 -6.20 8.06 7.28
CA VAL A 113 -6.88 7.26 8.29
C VAL A 113 -5.83 6.66 9.20
N LEU A 114 -5.84 7.08 10.46
CA LEU A 114 -5.01 6.47 11.50
C LEU A 114 -5.67 5.17 11.93
N GLN A 115 -5.04 4.05 11.61
CA GLN A 115 -5.48 2.76 12.11
C GLN A 115 -5.27 2.75 13.62
N THR A 116 -6.37 2.63 14.36
CA THR A 116 -6.33 2.73 15.82
C THR A 116 -6.62 1.38 16.41
N ARG A 117 -5.68 0.87 17.22
CA ARG A 117 -5.88 -0.33 18.02
C ARG A 117 -6.21 0.07 19.44
N TYR A 118 -7.32 -0.45 19.95
CA TYR A 118 -7.71 -0.30 21.34
C TYR A 118 -7.43 -1.59 22.09
N MET A 119 -6.93 -1.44 23.31
CA MET A 119 -6.85 -2.51 24.29
C MET A 119 -7.49 -2.02 25.57
N VAL A 120 -8.20 -2.90 26.25
CA VAL A 120 -8.79 -2.62 27.55
C VAL A 120 -8.10 -3.46 28.61
N GLY A 121 -7.83 -2.84 29.75
CA GLY A 121 -7.32 -3.48 30.95
C GLY A 121 -8.24 -3.18 32.13
N MET A 122 -8.48 -4.16 32.98
CA MET A 122 -9.28 -4.01 34.20
C MET A 122 -8.52 -4.61 35.37
N LEU A 123 -8.34 -3.81 36.41
CA LEU A 123 -7.80 -4.26 37.68
C LEU A 123 -8.95 -4.42 38.67
N LEU A 124 -9.14 -5.63 39.15
CA LEU A 124 -10.13 -5.98 40.17
C LEU A 124 -9.40 -6.40 41.44
N ARG A 125 -10.01 -6.13 42.59
CA ARG A 125 -9.52 -6.58 43.90
C ARG A 125 -10.57 -7.47 44.54
N HIS A 126 -10.21 -8.70 44.87
CA HIS A 126 -11.08 -9.60 45.62
C HIS A 126 -11.31 -9.04 47.02
N ARG A 127 -12.57 -8.94 47.47
CA ARG A 127 -12.91 -8.23 48.72
C ARG A 127 -12.40 -8.94 49.96
N GLU A 128 -12.55 -10.26 50.04
CA GLU A 128 -12.16 -11.02 51.24
C GLU A 128 -10.65 -11.20 51.35
N THR A 129 -10.00 -11.68 50.29
CA THR A 129 -8.57 -12.01 50.29
C THR A 129 -7.66 -10.81 50.04
N GLY A 130 -8.19 -9.72 49.47
CA GLY A 130 -7.41 -8.58 49.01
C GLY A 130 -6.56 -8.84 47.76
N ALA A 131 -6.65 -10.03 47.16
CA ALA A 131 -5.89 -10.40 45.97
C ALA A 131 -6.32 -9.56 44.75
N PHE A 132 -5.37 -9.28 43.84
CA PHE A 132 -5.64 -8.53 42.62
C PHE A 132 -5.74 -9.45 41.40
N GLY A 133 -6.77 -9.21 40.59
CA GLY A 133 -6.95 -9.84 39.27
C GLY A 133 -6.77 -8.82 38.16
N TRP A 134 -6.02 -9.18 37.12
CA TRP A 134 -5.84 -8.36 35.93
C TRP A 134 -6.48 -9.02 34.71
N PHE A 135 -7.42 -8.30 34.10
CA PHE A 135 -8.10 -8.74 32.88
C PHE A 135 -7.69 -7.84 31.72
N ARG A 136 -7.41 -8.44 30.57
CA ARG A 136 -7.02 -7.73 29.36
C ARG A 136 -7.84 -8.22 28.17
N GLY A 137 -8.31 -7.28 27.36
CA GLY A 137 -9.04 -7.55 26.12
C GLY A 137 -8.78 -6.51 25.04
N ASP A 138 -9.35 -6.75 23.87
CA ASP A 138 -9.42 -5.77 22.78
C ASP A 138 -10.79 -5.04 22.83
N VAL A 139 -11.07 -4.17 21.83
CA VAL A 139 -12.23 -3.25 21.75
C VAL A 139 -13.52 -3.82 22.38
N LEU A 140 -14.09 -3.08 23.32
CA LEU A 140 -15.31 -3.45 24.01
C LEU A 140 -16.48 -2.56 23.57
N PRO A 141 -17.62 -3.13 23.14
CA PRO A 141 -18.86 -2.35 23.07
C PRO A 141 -19.24 -1.86 24.48
N GLU A 142 -20.04 -0.80 24.57
CA GLU A 142 -20.57 -0.31 25.85
C GLU A 142 -19.50 0.16 26.87
N LEU A 143 -18.42 0.77 26.38
CA LEU A 143 -17.27 1.21 27.20
C LEU A 143 -17.68 2.04 28.43
N ASN A 144 -18.63 2.96 28.27
CA ASN A 144 -19.10 3.82 29.35
C ASN A 144 -19.86 3.03 30.43
N ARG A 145 -20.72 2.09 30.03
CA ARG A 145 -21.46 1.24 30.96
C ARG A 145 -20.50 0.40 31.80
N ILE A 146 -19.55 -0.24 31.15
CA ILE A 146 -18.60 -1.18 31.79
C ILE A 146 -17.58 -0.44 32.66
N SER A 147 -17.15 0.75 32.27
CA SER A 147 -16.19 1.53 33.05
C SER A 147 -16.84 2.29 34.21
N SER A 148 -18.17 2.49 34.20
CA SER A 148 -18.88 3.27 35.22
C SER A 148 -18.68 2.84 36.68
N PRO A 149 -18.57 1.55 37.04
CA PRO A 149 -18.29 1.16 38.43
C PRO A 149 -16.84 1.37 38.86
N PHE A 150 -15.90 1.60 37.94
CA PHE A 150 -14.49 1.75 38.28
C PHE A 150 -14.20 3.16 38.79
N ARG A 151 -13.57 3.25 39.97
CA ARG A 151 -13.19 4.54 40.59
C ARG A 151 -12.16 5.29 39.76
N LEU A 152 -11.16 4.58 39.26
CA LEU A 152 -10.12 5.14 38.42
C LEU A 152 -10.32 4.68 36.98
N ARG A 153 -10.54 5.64 36.08
CA ARG A 153 -10.66 5.40 34.63
C ARG A 153 -9.52 6.12 33.94
N VAL A 154 -8.66 5.37 33.28
CA VAL A 154 -7.45 5.88 32.63
C VAL A 154 -7.55 5.65 31.14
N ARG A 155 -7.37 6.71 30.37
CA ARG A 155 -7.14 6.64 28.93
C ARG A 155 -5.64 6.78 28.70
N HIS A 156 -5.00 5.67 28.37
CA HIS A 156 -3.59 5.62 28.09
C HIS A 156 -3.34 5.66 26.58
N THR A 157 -2.92 6.80 26.09
CA THR A 157 -2.61 6.96 24.68
C THR A 157 -1.12 6.72 24.47
N VAL A 158 -0.78 5.85 23.51
CA VAL A 158 0.59 5.68 23.02
C VAL A 158 0.69 6.21 21.60
N THR A 159 1.44 7.30 21.44
CA THR A 159 1.69 7.93 20.13
C THR A 159 3.18 8.16 19.93
N ASP A 160 3.61 8.32 18.69
CA ASP A 160 4.89 8.96 18.43
C ASP A 160 4.84 10.48 18.65
N ARG A 161 5.87 11.19 18.17
CA ARG A 161 5.93 12.64 18.21
C ARG A 161 5.23 13.30 17.01
N TYR A 162 4.50 12.56 16.17
CA TYR A 162 3.83 13.14 15.02
C TYR A 162 2.67 14.04 15.43
N THR A 163 2.55 15.17 14.74
CA THR A 163 1.59 16.22 15.09
C THR A 163 0.15 15.80 14.86
N ALA A 164 -0.12 14.90 13.90
CA ALA A 164 -1.46 14.39 13.64
C ALA A 164 -2.03 13.60 14.83
N ASN A 165 -1.17 12.82 15.50
CA ASN A 165 -1.55 12.04 16.67
C ASN A 165 -1.98 12.95 17.84
N ARG A 166 -1.23 14.03 18.09
CA ARG A 166 -1.61 15.03 19.10
C ARG A 166 -2.93 15.74 18.75
N LYS A 167 -3.17 16.01 17.46
CA LYS A 167 -4.43 16.62 17.01
C LYS A 167 -5.61 15.66 17.17
N ALA A 168 -5.44 14.38 16.83
CA ALA A 168 -6.45 13.35 17.04
C ALA A 168 -6.81 13.22 18.53
N GLU A 169 -5.80 13.17 19.40
CA GLU A 169 -6.00 13.13 20.86
C GLU A 169 -6.70 14.36 21.41
N LYS A 170 -6.32 15.55 20.92
CA LYS A 170 -6.98 16.80 21.28
C LYS A 170 -8.46 16.77 20.87
N GLY A 171 -8.77 16.36 19.64
CA GLY A 171 -10.15 16.24 19.16
C GLY A 171 -10.98 15.22 19.94
N LEU A 172 -10.42 14.04 20.24
CA LEU A 172 -11.06 13.04 21.10
C LEU A 172 -11.27 13.56 22.53
N GLY A 173 -10.41 14.47 22.98
CA GLY A 173 -10.51 15.10 24.28
C GLY A 173 -11.52 16.24 24.37
N GLU A 174 -11.79 16.95 23.26
CA GLU A 174 -12.76 18.04 23.18
C GLU A 174 -14.19 17.53 22.96
N ALA A 175 -14.35 16.37 22.32
CA ALA A 175 -15.65 15.77 22.03
C ALA A 175 -16.33 15.10 23.24
N ASP A 176 -15.85 15.32 24.47
CA ASP A 176 -16.34 14.67 25.71
C ASP A 176 -16.50 13.15 25.59
N PHE A 177 -15.67 12.49 24.77
CA PHE A 177 -15.79 11.06 24.53
C PHE A 177 -15.55 10.22 25.79
N THR A 178 -14.74 10.73 26.73
CA THR A 178 -14.40 10.07 27.99
C THR A 178 -14.39 11.09 29.15
N PRO A 179 -15.55 11.54 29.63
CA PRO A 179 -15.63 12.58 30.66
C PRO A 179 -15.21 12.00 32.01
N GLY A 180 -14.33 12.72 32.72
CA GLY A 180 -13.80 12.30 34.03
C GLY A 180 -12.74 11.18 33.97
N TRP A 181 -12.19 10.88 32.79
CA TRP A 181 -11.08 9.94 32.65
C TRP A 181 -9.73 10.65 32.80
N VAL A 182 -8.82 10.03 33.54
CA VAL A 182 -7.42 10.47 33.63
C VAL A 182 -6.74 10.17 32.30
N ARG A 183 -6.19 11.22 31.67
CA ARG A 183 -5.45 11.08 30.41
C ARG A 183 -3.98 10.83 30.73
N ASN A 184 -3.45 9.69 30.29
CA ASN A 184 -2.05 9.36 30.40
C ASN A 184 -1.43 9.19 29.01
N HIS A 185 -0.66 10.17 28.56
CA HIS A 185 -0.07 10.17 27.23
C HIS A 185 1.39 9.71 27.27
N GLY A 186 1.66 8.51 26.76
CA GLY A 186 2.99 7.93 26.67
C GLY A 186 3.58 8.01 25.25
N PRO A 187 4.85 8.37 25.08
CA PRO A 187 5.52 8.21 23.80
C PRO A 187 5.77 6.73 23.46
N CYS A 188 5.61 6.34 22.20
CA CYS A 188 5.91 4.99 21.73
C CYS A 188 7.43 4.69 21.79
N ASP A 189 7.83 3.71 22.60
CA ASP A 189 9.25 3.35 22.74
C ASP A 189 9.84 2.75 21.44
N ILE A 190 9.02 2.07 20.63
CA ILE A 190 9.45 1.59 19.31
C ILE A 190 9.81 2.77 18.41
N HIS A 191 8.99 3.83 18.39
CA HIS A 191 9.30 5.02 17.59
C HIS A 191 10.49 5.81 18.17
N LYS A 192 10.68 5.82 19.49
CA LYS A 192 11.91 6.36 20.09
C LYS A 192 13.14 5.56 19.64
N ALA A 193 13.08 4.24 19.72
CA ALA A 193 14.17 3.36 19.30
C ALA A 193 14.45 3.52 17.79
N ALA A 194 13.42 3.52 16.95
CA ALA A 194 13.54 3.77 15.51
C ALA A 194 14.14 5.15 15.22
N SER A 195 13.75 6.18 15.96
CA SER A 195 14.33 7.53 15.83
C SER A 195 15.81 7.56 16.25
N ALA A 196 16.17 6.85 17.32
CA ALA A 196 17.56 6.72 17.76
C ALA A 196 18.40 5.96 16.73
N VAL A 197 17.90 4.82 16.22
CA VAL A 197 18.54 4.04 15.16
C VAL A 197 18.70 4.89 13.90
N LYS A 198 17.66 5.61 13.46
CA LYS A 198 17.75 6.53 12.32
C LYS A 198 18.80 7.62 12.53
N CYS A 199 18.91 8.17 13.75
CA CYS A 199 19.92 9.17 14.08
C CYS A 199 21.34 8.60 13.97
N VAL A 200 21.57 7.41 14.53
CA VAL A 200 22.86 6.71 14.46
C VAL A 200 23.22 6.34 13.01
N LEU A 201 22.26 5.81 12.26
CA LEU A 201 22.44 5.42 10.87
C LEU A 201 22.51 6.61 9.90
N LYS A 202 22.17 7.83 10.33
CA LYS A 202 22.27 9.03 9.48
C LYS A 202 23.70 9.28 9.02
N ALA A 203 24.69 8.93 9.84
CA ALA A 203 26.10 9.00 9.46
C ALA A 203 26.46 8.03 8.31
N LEU A 204 25.71 6.92 8.20
CA LEU A 204 25.89 5.85 7.22
C LEU A 204 24.85 5.93 6.09
N GLU A 205 24.06 7.01 6.00
CA GLU A 205 22.96 7.11 5.03
C GLU A 205 23.48 7.01 3.59
N TRP A 206 24.66 7.57 3.33
CA TRP A 206 25.36 7.48 2.05
C TRP A 206 25.86 6.07 1.76
N ASP A 207 26.42 5.38 2.76
CA ASP A 207 26.93 4.01 2.61
C ASP A 207 25.80 3.01 2.38
N VAL A 208 24.69 3.12 3.15
CA VAL A 208 23.50 2.29 2.97
C VAL A 208 22.88 2.55 1.59
N SER A 209 22.77 3.81 1.18
CA SER A 209 22.29 4.16 -0.16
C SER A 209 23.21 3.63 -1.26
N GLY A 210 24.53 3.66 -1.03
CA GLY A 210 25.54 3.11 -1.93
C GLY A 210 25.43 1.60 -2.07
N VAL A 211 25.28 0.87 -0.96
CA VAL A 211 25.07 -0.59 -0.95
C VAL A 211 23.75 -0.96 -1.62
N LEU A 212 22.67 -0.21 -1.37
CA LEU A 212 21.38 -0.43 -2.04
C LEU A 212 21.47 -0.12 -3.54
N ALA A 213 22.10 0.98 -3.93
CA ALA A 213 22.29 1.34 -5.34
C ALA A 213 23.16 0.30 -6.06
N THR A 214 24.21 -0.19 -5.41
CA THR A 214 25.07 -1.26 -5.92
C THR A 214 24.28 -2.56 -6.03
N GLY A 215 23.54 -2.95 -4.99
CA GLY A 215 22.68 -4.13 -5.01
C GLY A 215 21.59 -4.04 -6.08
N LEU A 216 21.00 -2.86 -6.31
CA LEU A 216 20.02 -2.61 -7.37
C LEU A 216 20.64 -2.62 -8.76
N ALA A 217 21.87 -2.12 -8.90
CA ALA A 217 22.64 -2.19 -10.14
C ALA A 217 23.12 -3.61 -10.45
N LEU A 218 23.39 -4.42 -9.43
CA LEU A 218 23.71 -5.84 -9.56
C LEU A 218 22.44 -6.71 -9.68
N SER A 219 21.27 -6.20 -9.26
CA SER A 219 20.00 -6.90 -9.43
C SER A 219 19.47 -6.71 -10.86
N GLU A 220 18.98 -7.80 -11.45
CA GLU A 220 18.51 -7.85 -12.84
C GLU A 220 17.40 -6.83 -13.18
N ILE A 221 16.69 -6.30 -12.18
CA ILE A 221 15.47 -5.50 -12.39
C ILE A 221 15.78 -3.99 -12.50
N GLY A 222 16.76 -3.49 -11.74
CA GLY A 222 17.08 -2.05 -11.71
C GLY A 222 17.98 -1.61 -12.86
N ALA A 223 19.05 -2.38 -13.10
CA ALA A 223 20.01 -2.10 -14.17
C ALA A 223 19.41 -2.28 -15.57
N ALA A 224 18.54 -3.27 -15.78
CA ALA A 224 17.98 -3.54 -17.10
C ALA A 224 17.11 -2.41 -17.63
N ARG A 225 16.41 -1.64 -16.76
CA ARG A 225 15.62 -0.48 -17.20
C ARG A 225 16.50 0.69 -17.60
N LYS A 226 17.49 1.02 -16.77
CA LYS A 226 18.42 2.12 -17.07
C LYS A 226 19.32 1.80 -18.26
N LEU A 227 19.78 0.55 -18.38
CA LEU A 227 20.49 0.05 -19.54
C LEU A 227 19.63 0.11 -20.80
N ARG A 228 18.34 -0.28 -20.73
CA ARG A 228 17.41 -0.12 -21.87
C ARG A 228 17.26 1.34 -22.29
N GLN A 229 17.14 2.27 -21.33
CA GLN A 229 17.08 3.71 -21.64
C GLN A 229 18.37 4.22 -22.30
N CYS A 230 19.54 3.86 -21.76
CA CYS A 230 20.82 4.26 -22.35
C CYS A 230 21.03 3.63 -23.73
N LEU A 231 20.68 2.36 -23.91
CA LEU A 231 20.74 1.70 -25.22
C LEU A 231 19.77 2.36 -26.20
N ALA A 232 18.53 2.63 -25.81
CA ALA A 232 17.55 3.32 -26.64
C ALA A 232 18.07 4.69 -27.09
N GLN A 233 18.72 5.44 -26.19
CA GLN A 233 19.37 6.71 -26.53
C GLN A 233 20.54 6.51 -27.52
N CYS A 234 21.45 5.55 -27.26
CA CYS A 234 22.55 5.27 -28.18
C CYS A 234 22.04 4.84 -29.58
N PHE A 235 20.96 4.06 -29.61
CA PHE A 235 20.29 3.70 -30.86
C PHE A 235 19.67 4.93 -31.52
N GLU A 236 18.95 5.80 -30.81
CA GLU A 236 18.36 7.01 -31.38
C GLU A 236 19.40 7.95 -32.01
N GLU A 237 20.55 8.11 -31.36
CA GLU A 237 21.67 8.94 -31.81
C GLU A 237 22.43 8.30 -33.00
N SER A 238 22.53 6.97 -33.05
CA SER A 238 23.37 6.26 -34.03
C SER A 238 22.59 5.58 -35.17
N LEU A 239 21.26 5.51 -35.07
CA LEU A 239 20.40 4.85 -36.06
C LEU A 239 20.27 5.71 -37.32
N ASN A 240 20.87 5.21 -38.39
CA ASN A 240 20.68 5.71 -39.74
C ASN A 240 19.54 4.93 -40.40
N ILE A 241 18.57 5.61 -41.02
CA ILE A 241 17.47 4.95 -41.72
C ILE A 241 17.69 5.15 -43.21
N ASP A 242 17.98 4.06 -43.93
CA ASP A 242 18.19 4.07 -45.37
C ASP A 242 16.91 3.57 -46.06
N PRO A 243 16.29 4.37 -46.96
CA PRO A 243 15.11 3.94 -47.71
C PRO A 243 15.43 2.89 -48.78
N LEU A 244 16.71 2.62 -49.06
CA LEU A 244 17.13 1.64 -50.04
C LEU A 244 17.28 0.25 -49.40
N PRO A 245 17.02 -0.83 -50.17
CA PRO A 245 17.28 -2.19 -49.71
C PRO A 245 18.76 -2.38 -49.40
N CYS A 246 19.08 -3.25 -48.43
CA CYS A 246 20.45 -3.57 -48.09
C CYS A 246 21.20 -4.09 -49.34
N PRO A 247 22.33 -3.47 -49.75
CA PRO A 247 23.03 -3.82 -50.99
C PRO A 247 23.52 -5.28 -50.98
N ASN A 248 23.82 -5.85 -49.81
CA ASN A 248 24.27 -7.23 -49.62
C ASN A 248 23.24 -8.03 -48.80
N ALA A 249 21.96 -7.92 -49.15
CA ALA A 249 20.87 -8.50 -48.36
C ALA A 249 21.05 -10.00 -48.05
N ASP A 250 21.53 -10.79 -49.02
CA ASP A 250 21.68 -12.24 -48.87
C ASP A 250 22.83 -12.62 -47.93
N GLU A 251 24.00 -12.00 -48.08
CA GLU A 251 25.16 -12.23 -47.21
C GLU A 251 24.89 -11.75 -45.78
N ALA A 252 24.26 -10.57 -45.63
CA ALA A 252 23.87 -10.03 -44.34
C ALA A 252 22.80 -10.90 -43.66
N ALA A 253 21.83 -11.41 -44.41
CA ALA A 253 20.82 -12.34 -43.89
C ALA A 253 21.43 -13.65 -43.42
N TRP A 254 22.34 -14.22 -44.20
CA TRP A 254 23.06 -15.44 -43.82
C TRP A 254 23.88 -15.23 -42.54
N HIS A 255 24.66 -14.14 -42.46
CA HIS A 255 25.45 -13.83 -41.27
C HIS A 255 24.57 -13.61 -40.03
N ARG A 256 23.45 -12.87 -40.16
CA ARG A 256 22.47 -12.70 -39.07
C ARG A 256 21.93 -14.02 -38.57
N GLN A 257 21.59 -14.93 -39.49
CA GLN A 257 21.11 -16.25 -39.13
C GLN A 257 22.16 -17.03 -38.33
N CYS A 258 23.44 -16.99 -38.72
CA CYS A 258 24.53 -17.59 -37.95
C CYS A 258 24.66 -16.99 -36.53
N VAL A 259 24.54 -15.67 -36.39
CA VAL A 259 24.53 -14.99 -35.08
C VAL A 259 23.33 -15.43 -34.24
N TYR A 260 22.15 -15.48 -34.84
CA TYR A 260 20.92 -15.92 -34.17
C TYR A 260 21.00 -17.36 -33.71
N ASP A 261 21.58 -18.25 -34.51
CA ASP A 261 21.75 -19.66 -34.15
C ASP A 261 22.79 -19.83 -33.03
N THR A 262 23.83 -19.00 -33.03
CA THR A 262 24.85 -19.01 -31.97
C THR A 262 24.34 -18.47 -30.63
N PHE A 263 23.65 -17.32 -30.62
CA PHE A 263 23.31 -16.61 -29.38
C PHE A 263 21.83 -16.69 -28.99
N LEU A 264 20.94 -16.96 -29.94
CA LEU A 264 19.49 -16.98 -29.76
C LEU A 264 18.89 -18.30 -30.26
N SER A 265 19.57 -19.43 -30.02
CA SER A 265 19.12 -20.74 -30.51
C SER A 265 17.66 -21.02 -30.12
N ILE A 266 16.90 -21.53 -31.10
CA ILE A 266 15.52 -21.98 -30.96
C ILE A 266 15.39 -23.50 -31.00
N ASP A 267 16.52 -24.20 -30.96
CA ASP A 267 16.60 -25.66 -31.07
C ASP A 267 15.91 -26.38 -29.91
N LYS A 268 15.60 -27.66 -30.13
CA LYS A 268 14.89 -28.51 -29.15
C LYS A 268 15.62 -28.64 -27.81
N ALA A 269 16.92 -28.35 -27.77
CA ALA A 269 17.73 -28.33 -26.56
C ALA A 269 17.37 -27.17 -25.60
N ALA A 270 16.75 -26.09 -26.10
CA ALA A 270 16.34 -24.96 -25.28
C ALA A 270 14.98 -25.19 -24.60
N THR A 271 14.83 -24.68 -23.38
CA THR A 271 13.57 -24.75 -22.63
C THR A 271 12.43 -24.07 -23.43
N PRO A 272 11.17 -24.52 -23.30
CA PRO A 272 10.04 -23.93 -24.04
C PRO A 272 9.91 -22.41 -23.84
N GLN A 273 10.21 -21.91 -22.63
CA GLN A 273 10.18 -20.49 -22.31
C GLN A 273 11.33 -19.72 -22.99
N ALA A 274 12.56 -20.25 -22.96
CA ALA A 274 13.69 -19.65 -23.66
C ALA A 274 13.45 -19.61 -25.17
N ARG A 275 12.89 -20.67 -25.77
CA ARG A 275 12.52 -20.69 -27.19
C ARG A 275 11.52 -19.60 -27.56
N LYS A 276 10.47 -19.39 -26.74
CA LYS A 276 9.48 -18.32 -26.96
C LYS A 276 10.14 -16.93 -26.91
N GLN A 277 11.00 -16.70 -25.92
CA GLN A 277 11.71 -15.42 -25.77
C GLN A 277 12.73 -15.19 -26.90
N ASN A 278 13.48 -16.22 -27.30
CA ASN A 278 14.45 -16.13 -28.38
C ASN A 278 13.78 -15.90 -29.74
N ARG A 279 12.61 -16.51 -30.00
CA ARG A 279 11.81 -16.19 -31.20
C ARG A 279 11.41 -14.73 -31.25
N LEU A 280 10.94 -14.18 -30.13
CA LEU A 280 10.58 -12.77 -30.05
C LEU A 280 11.82 -11.87 -30.28
N ARG A 281 12.96 -12.21 -29.66
CA ARG A 281 14.22 -11.46 -29.86
C ARG A 281 14.70 -11.51 -31.30
N ARG A 282 14.69 -12.67 -31.96
CA ARG A 282 15.06 -12.81 -33.38
C ARG A 282 14.16 -11.94 -34.26
N PHE A 283 12.84 -11.98 -34.03
CA PHE A 283 11.89 -11.15 -34.76
C PHE A 283 12.20 -9.64 -34.62
N VAL A 284 12.43 -9.18 -33.39
CA VAL A 284 12.79 -7.77 -33.13
C VAL A 284 14.09 -7.40 -33.85
N LEU A 285 15.15 -8.21 -33.70
CA LEU A 285 16.44 -7.92 -34.33
C LEU A 285 16.36 -7.96 -35.87
N GLU A 286 15.60 -8.90 -36.44
CA GLU A 286 15.40 -9.00 -37.88
C GLU A 286 14.61 -7.82 -38.44
N THR A 287 13.65 -7.32 -37.65
CA THR A 287 12.83 -6.17 -38.03
C THR A 287 13.65 -4.88 -37.98
N PHE A 288 14.49 -4.69 -36.96
CA PHE A 288 15.13 -3.39 -36.71
C PHE A 288 16.61 -3.31 -37.10
N LEU A 289 17.35 -4.42 -37.12
CA LEU A 289 18.80 -4.47 -37.39
C LEU A 289 19.10 -5.31 -38.64
N ASN A 290 18.55 -4.88 -39.77
CA ASN A 290 18.61 -5.60 -41.05
C ASN A 290 19.76 -5.17 -41.99
N SER A 291 20.71 -4.36 -41.50
CA SER A 291 21.91 -3.96 -42.25
C SER A 291 23.05 -4.97 -42.17
N ASP A 292 24.14 -4.63 -42.88
CA ASP A 292 25.42 -5.31 -42.80
C ASP A 292 26.04 -5.11 -41.40
N LEU A 293 26.21 -6.23 -40.68
CA LEU A 293 26.78 -6.26 -39.32
C LEU A 293 28.31 -6.42 -39.34
N VAL A 294 28.94 -6.58 -40.50
CA VAL A 294 30.37 -6.87 -40.65
C VAL A 294 31.19 -5.59 -40.76
N GLY A 295 30.62 -4.53 -41.34
CA GLY A 295 31.31 -3.25 -41.54
C GLY A 295 31.37 -2.37 -40.28
N PRO A 296 32.39 -1.48 -40.16
CA PRO A 296 32.46 -0.45 -39.12
C PRO A 296 31.44 0.70 -39.32
N ALA A 297 30.36 0.44 -40.07
CA ALA A 297 29.38 1.43 -40.49
C ALA A 297 28.46 1.83 -39.32
N PRO A 298 27.85 3.04 -39.37
CA PRO A 298 26.80 3.40 -38.44
C PRO A 298 25.66 2.40 -38.51
N LEU A 299 25.01 2.18 -37.37
CA LEU A 299 23.91 1.24 -37.26
C LEU A 299 22.77 1.65 -38.19
N THR A 300 22.61 0.92 -39.29
CA THR A 300 21.69 1.30 -40.36
C THR A 300 20.46 0.39 -40.36
N HIS A 301 19.27 0.95 -40.54
CA HIS A 301 18.04 0.22 -40.79
C HIS A 301 17.60 0.48 -42.22
N HIS A 302 17.50 -0.58 -43.02
CA HIS A 302 17.04 -0.51 -44.41
C HIS A 302 15.52 -0.68 -44.46
N CYS A 303 14.78 0.37 -44.77
CA CYS A 303 13.34 0.30 -44.93
C CYS A 303 13.01 -0.33 -46.30
N SER A 304 12.78 -1.64 -46.37
CA SER A 304 12.40 -2.27 -47.64
C SER A 304 11.07 -1.69 -48.14
N ALA A 305 11.03 -1.29 -49.42
CA ALA A 305 9.99 -0.48 -50.05
C ALA A 305 8.52 -0.96 -49.92
N TYR A 306 8.28 -2.16 -49.40
CA TYR A 306 6.95 -2.69 -49.14
C TYR A 306 6.83 -3.20 -47.70
N GLY A 307 6.32 -2.35 -46.81
CA GLY A 307 5.66 -2.80 -45.57
C GLY A 307 6.39 -2.62 -44.25
N CYS A 308 7.59 -2.04 -44.20
CA CYS A 308 8.28 -1.82 -42.92
C CYS A 308 7.77 -0.58 -42.18
N CYS A 309 7.75 0.60 -42.84
CA CYS A 309 7.34 1.86 -42.21
C CYS A 309 6.69 2.83 -43.22
N ALA A 310 5.72 3.63 -42.79
CA ALA A 310 5.10 4.67 -43.64
C ALA A 310 5.98 5.91 -43.83
N SER A 311 6.90 6.18 -42.90
CA SER A 311 7.87 7.27 -42.92
C SER A 311 9.02 6.99 -41.94
N GLU A 312 10.15 7.69 -42.08
CA GLU A 312 11.27 7.62 -41.13
C GLU A 312 10.83 7.94 -39.69
N GLN A 313 9.98 8.95 -39.54
CA GLN A 313 9.47 9.37 -38.23
C GLN A 313 8.61 8.28 -37.59
N HIS A 314 7.82 7.55 -38.38
CA HIS A 314 7.06 6.39 -37.92
C HIS A 314 8.00 5.26 -37.45
N THR A 315 9.11 5.03 -38.15
CA THR A 315 10.14 4.06 -37.73
C THR A 315 10.74 4.43 -36.38
N ARG A 316 11.15 5.69 -36.20
CA ARG A 316 11.75 6.18 -34.94
C ARG A 316 10.76 6.09 -33.78
N GLN A 317 9.50 6.48 -34.00
CA GLN A 317 8.47 6.39 -32.98
C GLN A 317 8.18 4.94 -32.57
N TYR A 318 8.02 4.04 -33.55
CA TYR A 318 7.77 2.63 -33.30
C TYR A 318 8.95 1.97 -32.55
N PHE A 319 10.18 2.36 -32.88
CA PHE A 319 11.38 1.89 -32.19
C PHE A 319 11.41 2.33 -30.71
N ASN A 320 11.07 3.59 -30.44
CA ASN A 320 11.00 4.14 -29.09
C ASN A 320 9.87 3.49 -28.25
N GLU A 321 8.73 3.17 -28.86
CA GLU A 321 7.62 2.48 -28.20
C GLU A 321 7.93 1.02 -27.82
N GLN A 322 8.80 0.33 -28.57
CA GLN A 322 9.17 -1.07 -28.30
C GLN A 322 10.33 -1.21 -27.31
N LEU A 323 11.18 -0.19 -27.15
CA LEU A 323 12.33 -0.22 -26.24
C LEU A 323 12.07 0.39 -24.85
N GLY A 324 11.05 1.26 -24.70
CA GLY A 324 10.62 1.87 -23.44
C GLY A 324 9.86 0.92 -22.52
#